data_AF-A0A7Y4QHJ0-F1
#
_entry.id   AF-A0A7Y4QHJ0-F1
#
_cell.length_a   1.000
_cell.length_b   1.000
_cell.length_c   1.000
_cell.angle_alpha   90.00
_cell.angle_beta   90.00
_cell.angle_gamma   90.00
#
_symmetry.space_group_name_H-M   'P 1'
#
loop_
_entity.id
_entity.type
_entity.pdbx_description
1 polymer ?
#
loop_
_entity_poly.entity_id
_entity_poly.type
_entity_poly.pdbx_seq_one_letter_code
_entity_poly.pdbx_strand_id
1 'polypeptide(L)'
;MISVFLTLFAAGLVTILLPCILPLIPVVLGVSIVGKSRLRPLVTIGGMVISFVAFTFILQVLLSNFVTFADVIQTSTYYVLLLFGICFLTNNRLIQLLVAAVGGFFYWKFGWVVMTVAEVGGWLAIEIGGRVASKIQQLGSDVQQSARSGLGSDSLLTAFIVGLTLGLVWVPCAGPALGFALALVREEPGAMALGALAAYGLGAAVPLLIVAYGGQWAVHSVRALSQYTGRIKQFAGAILIITAIGFQYGWLMTFQAWLTDVTGFGNLGSRIEEQLFATNENSSVASVPSVLSSMTLPKLPKITRAPEFTGLGPWHNSPPFTLASLKGKIVLVDFWTYSCINCIRTLPYMEGYWNKFKDQPFLLLGVHTPEFVFEKSERNVADAIKRHGLTYPTAQDNDFGTWNAFANRYWPAKYLIDADGYIRYTHFGEGGYEETDLAIQSLLKEIGATAKGPMIGGDQQPQEYRDRSPETYLGERSWPAFFNSLGDPDDAVHTYTAPSSLPLNRYALVGDWQLSGDGEHQILRSSEGEIRYQALAAEVNLVLGLEEGISSVNADVFVDGKKTKSITIVPNDLYSLFTGDYGEHEIILKIHGKGVAGYAYTFGS
;
A
#
# COMPACT_ATOMS: atom_id res chain seq x y z
N MET A 1 3.17 -10.86 7.78
CA MET A 1 4.39 -10.48 8.53
C MET A 1 5.67 -10.78 7.75
N ILE A 2 6.05 -12.04 7.51
CA ILE A 2 7.27 -12.38 6.73
C ILE A 2 7.26 -11.73 5.33
N SER A 3 6.10 -11.65 4.68
CA SER A 3 5.95 -10.96 3.39
C SER A 3 6.39 -9.50 3.47
N VAL A 4 5.93 -8.73 4.47
CA VAL A 4 6.32 -7.32 4.65
C VAL A 4 7.83 -7.18 4.81
N PHE A 5 8.47 -8.03 5.63
CA PHE A 5 9.93 -8.02 5.77
C PHE A 5 10.64 -8.37 4.45
N LEU A 6 10.12 -9.34 3.68
CA LEU A 6 10.71 -9.80 2.43
C LEU A 6 10.52 -8.79 1.29
N THR A 7 9.34 -8.18 1.20
CA THR A 7 9.04 -7.09 0.26
C THR A 7 9.89 -5.86 0.56
N LEU A 8 10.06 -5.49 1.83
CA LEU A 8 10.95 -4.40 2.22
C LEU A 8 12.42 -4.72 1.98
N PHE A 9 12.84 -5.96 2.21
CA PHE A 9 14.19 -6.41 1.88
C PHE A 9 14.44 -6.36 0.36
N ALA A 10 13.48 -6.83 -0.45
CA ALA A 10 13.54 -6.76 -1.90
C ALA A 10 13.51 -5.32 -2.42
N ALA A 11 12.68 -4.45 -1.83
CA ALA A 11 12.68 -3.03 -2.12
C ALA A 11 14.07 -2.44 -1.83
N GLY A 12 14.67 -2.76 -0.68
CA GLY A 12 16.03 -2.36 -0.32
C GLY A 12 17.09 -2.84 -1.32
N LEU A 13 16.98 -4.07 -1.84
CA LEU A 13 17.87 -4.57 -2.90
C LEU A 13 17.77 -3.73 -4.18
N VAL A 14 16.56 -3.36 -4.57
CA VAL A 14 16.29 -2.56 -5.78
C VAL A 14 16.71 -1.11 -5.60
N THR A 15 16.77 -0.60 -4.36
CA THR A 15 17.18 0.77 -4.05
C THR A 15 18.53 1.15 -4.67
N ILE A 16 19.48 0.21 -4.86
CA ILE A 16 20.77 0.52 -5.51
C ILE A 16 20.62 0.99 -6.97
N LEU A 17 19.54 0.61 -7.65
CA LEU A 17 19.23 1.04 -9.02
C LEU A 17 18.72 2.47 -9.07
N LEU A 18 18.47 3.10 -7.91
CA LEU A 18 18.04 4.48 -7.87
C LEU A 18 19.16 5.39 -8.42
N PRO A 19 18.82 6.31 -9.34
CA PRO A 19 19.77 7.19 -10.01
C PRO A 19 20.56 8.09 -9.05
N CYS A 20 20.09 8.25 -7.81
CA CYS A 20 20.73 9.04 -6.75
C CYS A 20 21.85 8.31 -6.00
N ILE A 21 21.93 6.98 -6.07
CA ILE A 21 22.94 6.18 -5.34
C ILE A 21 24.17 5.92 -6.20
N LEU A 22 23.98 5.74 -7.50
CA LEU A 22 25.04 5.52 -8.48
C LEU A 22 26.23 6.51 -8.36
N PRO A 23 25.99 7.84 -8.15
CA PRO A 23 27.05 8.84 -8.00
C PRO A 23 27.92 8.68 -6.74
N LEU A 24 27.39 8.05 -5.69
CA LEU A 24 28.06 7.89 -4.39
C LEU A 24 28.90 6.62 -4.31
N ILE A 25 28.69 5.67 -5.21
CA ILE A 25 29.45 4.41 -5.28
C ILE A 25 30.98 4.66 -5.25
N PRO A 26 31.56 5.60 -6.03
CA PRO A 26 33.01 5.85 -5.99
C PRO A 26 33.52 6.34 -4.63
N VAL A 27 32.70 7.06 -3.86
CA VAL A 27 33.06 7.56 -2.52
C VAL A 27 33.09 6.41 -1.51
N VAL A 28 32.07 5.55 -1.54
CA VAL A 28 31.98 4.34 -0.70
C VAL A 28 33.13 3.37 -1.01
N LEU A 29 33.47 3.21 -2.29
CA LEU A 29 34.64 2.46 -2.74
C LEU A 29 35.93 3.06 -2.17
N GLY A 30 36.12 4.38 -2.26
CA GLY A 30 37.31 5.07 -1.75
C GLY A 30 37.54 4.87 -0.25
N VAL A 31 36.48 4.79 0.56
CA VAL A 31 36.57 4.54 2.00
C VAL A 31 36.88 3.07 2.31
N SER A 32 36.33 2.14 1.53
CA SER A 32 36.45 0.69 1.75
C SER A 32 37.82 0.13 1.37
N ILE A 33 38.60 0.85 0.57
CA ILE A 33 39.89 0.40 0.01
C ILE A 33 41.08 0.69 0.94
N VAL A 34 40.93 1.55 1.95
CA VAL A 34 42.07 2.05 2.77
C VAL A 34 42.54 1.07 3.87
N GLY A 35 41.94 -0.12 4.02
CA GLY A 35 42.29 -1.09 5.08
C GLY A 35 42.68 -2.48 4.61
N LYS A 36 43.59 -3.15 5.36
CA LYS A 36 44.00 -4.54 5.10
C LYS A 36 43.00 -5.60 5.57
N SER A 37 42.05 -5.25 6.46
CA SER A 37 41.12 -6.21 7.08
C SER A 37 39.89 -6.50 6.21
N ARG A 38 39.59 -7.79 6.00
CA ARG A 38 38.40 -8.27 5.27
C ARG A 38 37.07 -7.95 5.96
N LEU A 39 37.08 -7.62 7.26
CA LEU A 39 35.86 -7.34 8.04
C LEU A 39 35.44 -5.85 7.98
N ARG A 40 36.31 -4.99 7.44
CA ARG A 40 36.09 -3.54 7.45
C ARG A 40 34.84 -3.09 6.66
N PRO A 41 34.59 -3.58 5.42
CA PRO A 41 33.39 -3.21 4.68
C PRO A 41 32.09 -3.58 5.41
N LEU A 42 32.09 -4.73 6.09
CA LEU A 42 30.94 -5.22 6.85
C LEU A 42 30.63 -4.31 8.04
N VAL A 43 31.65 -3.87 8.78
CA VAL A 43 31.45 -2.96 9.93
C VAL A 43 31.04 -1.55 9.49
N THR A 44 31.55 -1.05 8.36
CA THR A 44 31.12 0.23 7.78
C THR A 44 29.66 0.18 7.35
N ILE A 45 29.25 -0.87 6.65
CA ILE A 45 27.86 -1.03 6.21
C ILE A 45 26.94 -1.27 7.41
N GLY A 46 27.38 -2.00 8.44
CA GLY A 46 26.63 -2.14 9.69
C GLY A 46 26.36 -0.79 10.39
N GLY A 47 27.37 0.09 10.47
CA GLY A 47 27.18 1.45 10.99
C GLY A 47 26.20 2.28 10.15
N MET A 48 26.27 2.13 8.82
CA MET A 48 25.37 2.81 7.89
C MET A 48 23.91 2.36 8.05
N VAL A 49 23.66 1.06 8.16
CA VAL A 49 22.31 0.50 8.39
C VAL A 49 21.75 1.00 9.71
N ILE A 50 22.54 0.98 10.80
CA ILE A 50 22.07 1.42 12.12
C ILE A 50 21.66 2.90 12.09
N SER A 51 22.50 3.78 11.52
CA SER A 51 22.16 5.20 11.43
C SER A 51 20.94 5.45 10.55
N PHE A 52 20.81 4.70 9.45
CA PHE A 52 19.68 4.83 8.54
C PHE A 52 18.37 4.41 9.21
N VAL A 53 18.34 3.25 9.86
CA VAL A 53 17.16 2.74 10.57
C VAL A 53 16.77 3.67 11.73
N ALA A 54 17.73 4.12 12.53
CA ALA A 54 17.46 5.02 13.65
C ALA A 54 16.86 6.36 13.18
N PHE A 55 17.45 6.98 12.16
CA PHE A 55 16.98 8.27 11.66
C PHE A 55 15.60 8.16 10.99
N THR A 56 15.38 7.12 10.19
CA THR A 56 14.10 6.88 9.50
C THR A 56 12.97 6.60 10.49
N PHE A 57 13.25 5.85 11.55
CA PHE A 57 12.31 5.64 12.65
C PHE A 57 11.96 6.94 13.38
N ILE A 58 12.96 7.78 13.70
CA ILE A 58 12.72 9.10 14.31
C ILE A 58 11.89 9.99 13.39
N LEU A 59 12.21 10.02 12.10
CA LEU A 59 11.47 10.78 11.10
C LEU A 59 10.02 10.30 11.01
N GLN A 60 9.78 8.99 11.02
CA GLN A 60 8.43 8.43 11.02
C GLN A 60 7.60 8.90 12.21
N VAL A 61 8.16 8.83 13.42
CA VAL A 61 7.49 9.29 14.66
C VAL A 61 7.19 10.79 14.64
N LEU A 62 8.05 11.59 13.99
CA LEU A 62 7.81 13.02 13.81
C LEU A 62 6.71 13.28 12.78
N LEU A 63 6.73 12.58 11.64
CA LEU A 63 5.77 12.75 10.55
C LEU A 63 4.36 12.27 10.90
N SER A 64 4.21 11.28 11.78
CA SER A 64 2.89 10.79 12.20
C SER A 64 2.05 11.86 12.91
N ASN A 65 2.69 12.91 13.46
CA ASN A 65 2.00 14.00 14.15
C ASN A 65 1.64 15.18 13.22
N PHE A 66 2.16 15.22 11.98
CA PHE A 66 2.04 16.37 11.07
C PHE A 66 1.78 15.91 9.62
N VAL A 67 0.60 15.34 9.36
CA VAL A 67 0.21 14.78 8.06
C VAL A 67 0.16 15.85 6.96
N THR A 68 -0.21 17.09 7.30
CA THR A 68 -0.35 18.21 6.36
C THR A 68 0.98 18.77 5.81
N PHE A 69 2.14 18.30 6.29
CA PHE A 69 3.47 18.77 5.84
C PHE A 69 4.19 17.80 4.90
N ALA A 70 3.63 16.60 4.65
CA ALA A 70 4.28 15.57 3.84
C ALA A 70 4.60 16.06 2.41
N ASP A 71 3.65 16.73 1.76
CA ASP A 71 3.80 17.23 0.38
C ASP A 71 4.86 18.32 0.26
N VAL A 72 4.97 19.17 1.28
CA VAL A 72 5.99 20.22 1.36
C VAL A 72 7.38 19.60 1.51
N ILE A 73 7.52 18.54 2.31
CA ILE A 73 8.79 17.81 2.51
C ILE A 73 9.20 17.09 1.22
N GLN A 74 8.25 16.48 0.51
CA GLN A 74 8.49 15.80 -0.75
C GLN A 74 8.98 16.78 -1.83
N THR A 75 8.28 17.90 -1.99
CA THR A 75 8.67 18.98 -2.92
C THR A 75 10.05 19.56 -2.55
N SER A 76 10.31 19.71 -1.25
CA SER A 76 11.62 20.17 -0.76
C SER A 76 12.75 19.19 -1.03
N THR A 77 12.47 17.90 -1.00
CA THR A 77 13.45 16.87 -1.34
C THR A 77 13.84 16.96 -2.81
N TYR A 78 12.87 17.19 -3.71
CA TYR A 78 13.14 17.37 -5.15
C TYR A 78 13.99 18.62 -5.42
N TYR A 79 13.67 19.72 -4.73
CA TYR A 79 14.42 20.97 -4.84
C TYR A 79 15.87 20.80 -4.37
N VAL A 80 16.10 20.14 -3.23
CA VAL A 80 17.45 19.86 -2.72
C VAL A 80 18.25 18.95 -3.67
N LEU A 81 17.62 17.92 -4.25
CA LEU A 81 18.27 17.03 -5.23
C LEU A 81 18.68 17.78 -6.50
N LEU A 82 17.82 18.69 -6.98
CA LEU A 82 18.11 19.55 -8.12
C LEU A 82 19.31 20.47 -7.86
N LEU A 83 19.37 21.11 -6.69
CA LEU A 83 20.52 21.93 -6.27
C LEU A 83 21.81 21.10 -6.20
N PHE A 84 21.75 19.89 -5.65
CA PHE A 84 22.91 19.01 -5.53
C PHE A 84 23.43 18.55 -6.90
N GLY A 85 22.54 18.17 -7.82
CA GLY A 85 22.91 17.78 -9.18
C GLY A 85 23.66 18.89 -9.95
N ILE A 86 23.24 20.14 -9.75
CA ILE A 86 23.85 21.31 -10.41
C ILE A 86 25.22 21.64 -9.82
N CYS A 87 25.38 21.52 -8.50
CA CYS A 87 26.68 21.65 -7.85
C CYS A 87 27.70 20.65 -8.39
N PHE A 88 27.28 19.44 -8.78
CA PHE A 88 28.16 18.44 -9.40
C PHE A 88 28.49 18.74 -10.86
N LEU A 89 27.56 19.35 -11.59
CA LEU A 89 27.71 19.65 -13.02
C LEU A 89 28.57 20.89 -13.27
N THR A 90 28.50 21.88 -12.37
CA THR A 90 29.17 23.18 -12.57
C THR A 90 29.67 23.76 -11.25
N ASN A 91 30.94 24.14 -11.21
CA ASN A 91 31.58 24.82 -10.08
C ASN A 91 31.44 26.37 -10.13
N ASN A 92 30.65 26.87 -11.08
CA ASN A 92 30.42 28.30 -11.26
C ASN A 92 29.30 28.77 -10.32
N ARG A 93 29.68 29.58 -9.33
CA ARG A 93 28.79 30.13 -8.30
C ARG A 93 27.59 30.90 -8.86
N LEU A 94 27.75 31.55 -10.01
CA LEU A 94 26.69 32.36 -10.60
C LEU A 94 25.55 31.50 -11.17
N ILE A 95 25.89 30.36 -11.77
CA ILE A 95 24.92 29.38 -12.28
C ILE A 95 24.18 28.70 -11.13
N GLN A 96 24.87 28.36 -10.04
CA GLN A 96 24.24 27.77 -8.85
C GLN A 96 23.21 28.73 -8.22
N LEU A 97 23.55 30.02 -8.07
CA LEU A 97 22.63 31.02 -7.52
C LEU A 97 21.42 31.29 -8.43
N LEU A 98 21.63 31.34 -9.76
CA LEU A 98 20.53 31.48 -10.71
C LEU A 98 19.54 30.32 -10.63
N VAL A 99 20.03 29.08 -10.47
CA VAL A 99 19.11 27.94 -10.38
C VAL A 99 18.45 27.84 -9.01
N ALA A 100 19.06 28.28 -7.91
CA ALA A 100 18.32 28.43 -6.64
C ALA A 100 17.21 29.49 -6.74
N ALA A 101 17.46 30.61 -7.43
CA ALA A 101 16.42 31.60 -7.65
C ALA A 101 15.27 31.06 -8.52
N VAL A 102 15.59 30.34 -9.60
CA VAL A 102 14.56 29.75 -10.49
C VAL A 102 13.87 28.55 -9.84
N GLY A 103 14.55 27.79 -9.00
CA GLY A 103 14.02 26.57 -8.41
C GLY A 103 13.02 26.81 -7.27
N GLY A 104 12.97 28.01 -6.69
CA GLY A 104 11.87 28.38 -5.79
C GLY A 104 10.51 28.39 -6.48
N PHE A 105 10.47 28.57 -7.81
CA PHE A 105 9.26 28.45 -8.62
C PHE A 105 8.60 27.06 -8.53
N PHE A 106 9.31 26.02 -8.10
CA PHE A 106 8.75 24.70 -7.84
C PHE A 106 7.67 24.72 -6.74
N TYR A 107 7.69 25.71 -5.86
CA TYR A 107 6.73 25.86 -4.77
C TYR A 107 5.53 26.73 -5.13
N TRP A 108 5.35 27.10 -6.39
CA TRP A 108 4.24 27.96 -6.84
C TRP A 108 2.86 27.41 -6.43
N LYS A 109 2.69 26.08 -6.45
CA LYS A 109 1.45 25.41 -6.02
C LYS A 109 1.08 25.68 -4.54
N PHE A 110 2.05 25.98 -3.67
CA PHE A 110 1.84 26.22 -2.24
C PHE A 110 1.68 27.71 -1.87
N GLY A 111 1.64 28.60 -2.88
CA GLY A 111 1.46 30.04 -2.69
C GLY A 111 2.77 30.82 -2.57
N TRP A 112 2.68 32.15 -2.78
CA TRP A 112 3.82 33.05 -2.93
C TRP A 112 4.70 33.17 -1.67
N VAL A 113 4.13 32.95 -0.48
CA VAL A 113 4.90 33.00 0.79
C VAL A 113 5.86 31.82 0.88
N VAL A 114 5.41 30.61 0.52
CA VAL A 114 6.28 29.41 0.54
C VAL A 114 7.34 29.51 -0.56
N MET A 115 6.95 30.02 -1.73
CA MET A 115 7.88 30.31 -2.84
C MET A 115 9.01 31.25 -2.42
N THR A 116 8.68 32.40 -1.81
CA THR A 116 9.70 33.37 -1.38
C THR A 116 10.60 32.82 -0.27
N VAL A 117 10.05 32.03 0.67
CA VAL A 117 10.84 31.34 1.70
C VAL A 117 11.79 30.31 1.08
N ALA A 118 11.35 29.56 0.06
CA ALA A 118 12.19 28.57 -0.62
C ALA A 118 13.29 29.20 -1.50
N GLU A 119 12.99 30.32 -2.17
CA GLU A 119 13.98 31.10 -2.92
C GLU A 119 15.06 31.64 -1.99
N VAL A 120 14.65 32.33 -0.92
CA VAL A 120 15.57 32.88 0.08
C VAL A 120 16.34 31.75 0.77
N GLY A 121 15.67 30.63 1.09
CA GLY A 121 16.26 29.45 1.70
C GLY A 121 17.31 28.77 0.82
N GLY A 122 17.04 28.60 -0.48
CA GLY A 122 17.99 28.02 -1.44
C GLY A 122 19.19 28.93 -1.69
N TRP A 123 18.95 30.23 -1.81
CA TRP A 123 20.00 31.23 -1.94
C TRP A 123 20.91 31.25 -0.70
N LEU A 124 20.30 31.29 0.49
CA LEU A 124 20.99 31.19 1.77
C LEU A 124 21.73 29.85 1.91
N ALA A 125 21.14 28.75 1.46
CA ALA A 125 21.77 27.42 1.49
C ALA A 125 23.01 27.33 0.59
N ILE A 126 23.08 28.05 -0.53
CA ILE A 126 24.29 28.12 -1.36
C ILE A 126 25.34 29.05 -0.72
N GLU A 127 24.91 30.20 -0.21
CA GLU A 127 25.77 31.21 0.44
C GLU A 127 26.42 30.68 1.74
N ILE A 128 25.60 30.05 2.59
CA ILE A 128 26.00 29.43 3.84
C ILE A 128 26.59 28.05 3.58
N GLY A 129 26.06 27.28 2.62
CA GLY A 129 26.51 25.93 2.31
C GLY A 129 27.97 25.86 1.89
N GLY A 130 28.51 26.85 1.17
CA GLY A 130 29.95 26.89 0.90
C GLY A 130 30.81 26.96 2.18
N ARG A 131 30.33 27.62 3.23
CA ARG A 131 31.03 27.80 4.53
C ARG A 131 30.71 26.69 5.54
N VAL A 132 29.48 26.18 5.52
CA VAL A 132 29.00 25.14 6.42
C VAL A 132 29.36 23.77 5.88
N ALA A 133 29.26 23.50 4.58
CA ALA A 133 29.73 22.25 4.00
C ALA A 133 31.26 22.13 4.10
N SER A 134 32.03 23.20 3.92
CA SER A 134 33.49 23.16 4.16
C SER A 134 33.81 22.95 5.64
N LYS A 135 33.06 23.56 6.58
CA LYS A 135 33.22 23.31 8.02
C LYS A 135 32.74 21.92 8.45
N ILE A 136 31.66 21.38 7.89
CA ILE A 136 31.15 20.02 8.17
C ILE A 136 32.05 18.98 7.51
N GLN A 137 32.58 19.26 6.32
CA GLN A 137 33.59 18.42 5.67
C GLN A 137 34.91 18.47 6.44
N GLN A 138 35.31 19.63 6.97
CA GLN A 138 36.46 19.75 7.87
C GLN A 138 36.22 19.05 9.19
N LEU A 139 35.06 19.24 9.84
CA LEU A 139 34.70 18.55 11.08
C LEU A 139 34.61 17.04 10.86
N GLY A 140 34.06 16.61 9.72
CA GLY A 140 33.98 15.23 9.31
C GLY A 140 35.35 14.64 8.99
N SER A 141 36.22 15.37 8.28
CA SER A 141 37.60 14.96 8.03
C SER A 141 38.42 14.96 9.30
N ASP A 142 38.20 15.90 10.21
CA ASP A 142 38.88 16.02 11.50
C ASP A 142 38.43 14.91 12.43
N VAL A 143 37.13 14.60 12.51
CA VAL A 143 36.62 13.43 13.24
C VAL A 143 37.14 12.13 12.61
N GLN A 144 37.16 12.02 11.27
CA GLN A 144 37.74 10.87 10.57
C GLN A 144 39.25 10.75 10.77
N GLN A 145 39.97 11.87 10.84
CA GLN A 145 41.42 11.94 10.97
C GLN A 145 41.85 11.76 12.44
N SER A 146 41.10 12.28 13.40
CA SER A 146 41.19 12.02 14.84
C SER A 146 40.83 10.58 15.17
N ALA A 147 39.81 10.00 14.53
CA ALA A 147 39.52 8.57 14.65
C ALA A 147 40.61 7.69 14.00
N ARG A 148 41.28 8.17 12.94
CA ARG A 148 42.43 7.47 12.33
C ARG A 148 43.72 7.61 13.16
N SER A 149 43.95 8.76 13.79
CA SER A 149 45.15 9.04 14.58
C SER A 149 45.09 8.49 16.00
N GLY A 150 43.90 8.46 16.60
CA GLY A 150 43.68 7.94 17.96
C GLY A 150 43.41 6.43 18.04
N LEU A 151 42.70 5.85 17.06
CA LEU A 151 42.29 4.43 17.10
C LEU A 151 43.05 3.56 16.07
N GLY A 152 43.84 4.16 15.19
CA GLY A 152 44.60 3.47 14.15
C GLY A 152 43.81 3.28 12.84
N SER A 153 44.52 3.36 11.70
CA SER A 153 43.92 3.26 10.37
C SER A 153 43.29 1.91 10.07
N ASP A 154 43.63 0.84 10.80
CA ASP A 154 43.08 -0.52 10.63
C ASP A 154 41.96 -0.87 11.64
N SER A 155 41.57 0.06 12.53
CA SER A 155 40.56 -0.22 13.56
C SER A 155 39.14 -0.31 13.00
N LEU A 156 38.41 -1.34 13.45
CA LEU A 156 37.00 -1.57 13.10
C LEU A 156 36.10 -0.44 13.62
N LEU A 157 36.47 0.22 14.73
CA LEU A 157 35.70 1.33 15.28
C LEU A 157 35.73 2.56 14.34
N THR A 158 36.88 2.83 13.72
CA THR A 158 37.01 3.88 12.70
C THR A 158 36.13 3.58 11.48
N ALA A 159 36.02 2.31 11.09
CA ALA A 159 35.16 1.87 10.01
C ALA A 159 33.67 2.06 10.33
N PHE A 160 33.27 1.82 11.59
CA PHE A 160 31.91 2.00 12.08
C PHE A 160 31.47 3.46 12.11
N ILE A 161 32.31 4.36 12.63
CA ILE A 161 32.04 5.81 12.70
C ILE A 161 31.88 6.41 11.30
N VAL A 162 32.70 5.98 10.34
CA VAL A 162 32.55 6.38 8.94
C VAL A 162 31.23 5.86 8.36
N GLY A 163 30.83 4.63 8.70
CA GLY A 163 29.53 4.08 8.35
C GLY A 163 28.34 4.91 8.86
N LEU A 164 28.35 5.26 10.14
CA LEU A 164 27.31 6.08 10.77
C LEU A 164 27.13 7.43 10.06
N THR A 165 28.23 8.12 9.74
CA THR A 165 28.18 9.42 9.06
C THR A 165 27.68 9.32 7.62
N LEU A 166 28.04 8.26 6.90
CA LEU A 166 27.54 8.00 5.55
C LEU A 166 26.04 7.67 5.52
N GLY A 167 25.52 6.98 6.55
CA GLY A 167 24.10 6.64 6.67
C GLY A 167 23.18 7.87 6.70
N LEU A 168 23.55 8.90 7.47
CA LEU A 168 22.80 10.17 7.55
C LEU A 168 22.72 10.90 6.20
N VAL A 169 23.80 10.88 5.43
CA VAL A 169 23.86 11.54 4.11
C VAL A 169 22.96 10.84 3.08
N TRP A 170 22.66 9.56 3.29
CA TRP A 170 21.91 8.74 2.33
C TRP A 170 20.39 8.91 2.42
N VAL A 171 19.89 9.40 3.56
CA VAL A 171 18.45 9.50 3.81
C VAL A 171 17.69 10.38 2.80
N PRO A 172 18.16 11.58 2.43
CA PRO A 172 17.43 12.45 1.50
C PRO A 172 17.32 11.86 0.09
N CYS A 173 18.28 11.00 -0.30
CA CYS A 173 18.33 10.38 -1.62
C CYS A 173 17.41 9.15 -1.72
N ALA A 174 17.11 8.49 -0.59
CA ALA A 174 16.20 7.35 -0.55
C ALA A 174 14.71 7.76 -0.55
N GLY A 175 14.39 9.06 -0.52
CA GLY A 175 13.06 9.62 -0.26
C GLY A 175 11.88 8.89 -0.91
N PRO A 176 11.86 8.67 -2.25
CA PRO A 176 10.72 8.00 -2.90
C PRO A 176 10.53 6.54 -2.47
N ALA A 177 11.60 5.76 -2.39
CA ALA A 177 11.56 4.36 -1.94
C ALA A 177 11.28 4.27 -0.42
N LEU A 178 11.83 5.21 0.34
CA LEU A 178 11.57 5.35 1.77
C LEU A 178 10.10 5.74 2.01
N GLY A 179 9.50 6.58 1.17
CA GLY A 179 8.09 6.95 1.25
C GLY A 179 7.17 5.74 1.12
N PHE A 180 7.46 4.85 0.16
CA PHE A 180 6.76 3.57 0.03
C PHE A 180 6.96 2.67 1.27
N ALA A 181 8.20 2.55 1.75
CA ALA A 181 8.49 1.78 2.96
C ALA A 181 7.79 2.34 4.21
N LEU A 182 7.76 3.67 4.35
CA LEU A 182 7.07 4.35 5.45
C LEU A 182 5.56 4.23 5.34
N ALA A 183 4.99 4.27 4.14
CA ALA A 183 3.56 4.03 3.92
C ALA A 183 3.16 2.62 4.38
N LEU A 184 3.97 1.60 4.05
CA LEU A 184 3.74 0.22 4.49
C LEU A 184 3.89 0.01 6.00
N VAL A 185 4.69 0.84 6.66
CA VAL A 185 5.05 0.73 8.08
C VAL A 185 4.26 1.71 8.95
N ARG A 186 3.47 2.61 8.36
CA ARG A 186 2.73 3.67 9.05
C ARG A 186 1.73 3.13 10.06
N GLU A 187 1.16 1.95 9.79
CA GLU A 187 0.12 1.31 10.59
C GLU A 187 0.65 0.22 11.53
N GLU A 188 1.97 -0.07 11.50
CA GLU A 188 2.58 -1.12 12.30
C GLU A 188 3.03 -0.60 13.69
N PRO A 189 2.90 -1.40 14.76
CA PRO A 189 3.35 -1.01 16.10
C PRO A 189 4.87 -0.81 16.15
N GLY A 190 5.35 0.16 16.94
CA GLY A 190 6.72 0.71 16.85
C GLY A 190 7.89 -0.30 16.86
N ALA A 191 7.76 -1.45 17.53
CA ALA A 191 8.78 -2.50 17.49
C ALA A 191 8.81 -3.27 16.15
N MET A 192 7.64 -3.48 15.55
CA MET A 192 7.50 -4.11 14.23
C MET A 192 7.95 -3.15 13.12
N ALA A 193 7.63 -1.86 13.28
CA ALA A 193 8.11 -0.81 12.39
C ALA A 193 9.64 -0.75 12.34
N LEU A 194 10.30 -0.82 13.50
CA LEU A 194 11.75 -0.86 13.58
C LEU A 194 12.33 -2.10 12.88
N GLY A 195 11.70 -3.26 13.05
CA GLY A 195 12.11 -4.49 12.37
C GLY A 195 11.96 -4.40 10.85
N ALA A 196 10.84 -3.86 10.38
CA ALA A 196 10.54 -3.69 8.95
C ALA A 196 11.56 -2.75 8.27
N LEU A 197 11.87 -1.62 8.92
CA LEU A 197 12.92 -0.70 8.48
C LEU A 197 14.32 -1.34 8.51
N ALA A 198 14.59 -2.20 9.50
CA ALA A 198 15.84 -2.95 9.55
C ALA A 198 15.98 -3.94 8.39
N ALA A 199 14.91 -4.64 8.00
CA ALA A 199 14.92 -5.50 6.82
C ALA A 199 15.15 -4.73 5.54
N TYR A 200 14.52 -3.55 5.38
CA TYR A 200 14.82 -2.65 4.27
C TYR A 200 16.30 -2.24 4.25
N GLY A 201 16.85 -1.82 5.39
CA GLY A 201 18.26 -1.44 5.52
C GLY A 201 19.22 -2.60 5.21
N LEU A 202 18.91 -3.82 5.65
CA LEU A 202 19.67 -5.02 5.32
C LEU A 202 19.58 -5.37 3.82
N GLY A 203 18.43 -5.16 3.19
CA GLY A 203 18.26 -5.31 1.75
C GLY A 203 19.18 -4.38 0.96
N ALA A 204 19.22 -3.11 1.35
CA ALA A 204 20.12 -2.11 0.74
C ALA A 204 21.61 -2.36 1.02
N ALA A 205 21.93 -3.03 2.14
CA ALA A 205 23.30 -3.38 2.50
C ALA A 205 23.92 -4.45 1.60
N VAL A 206 23.12 -5.38 1.05
CA VAL A 206 23.62 -6.52 0.26
C VAL A 206 24.31 -6.08 -1.04
N PRO A 207 23.71 -5.23 -1.91
CA PRO A 207 24.36 -4.77 -3.12
C PRO A 207 25.57 -3.88 -2.83
N LEU A 208 25.52 -3.09 -1.76
CA LEU A 208 26.67 -2.30 -1.30
C LEU A 208 27.83 -3.17 -0.85
N LEU A 209 27.58 -4.29 -0.16
CA LEU A 209 28.61 -5.25 0.21
C LEU A 209 29.25 -5.88 -1.03
N ILE A 210 28.43 -6.28 -2.01
CA ILE A 210 28.91 -6.84 -3.29
C ILE A 210 29.83 -5.85 -4.00
N VAL A 211 29.41 -4.59 -4.10
CA VAL A 211 30.21 -3.52 -4.74
C VAL A 211 31.47 -3.21 -3.92
N ALA A 212 31.40 -3.17 -2.60
CA ALA A 212 32.55 -2.88 -1.74
C ALA A 212 33.63 -3.96 -1.84
N TYR A 213 33.26 -5.24 -1.78
CA TYR A 213 34.20 -6.36 -1.95
C TYR A 213 34.68 -6.48 -3.42
N GLY A 214 33.78 -6.30 -4.39
CA GLY A 214 34.12 -6.32 -5.82
C GLY A 214 35.05 -5.18 -6.22
N GLY A 215 34.89 -4.01 -5.61
CA GLY A 215 35.71 -2.82 -5.86
C GLY A 215 37.14 -2.94 -5.32
N GLN A 216 37.34 -3.62 -4.19
CA GLN A 216 38.69 -3.94 -3.70
C GLN A 216 39.47 -4.79 -4.72
N TRP A 217 38.79 -5.69 -5.43
CA TRP A 217 39.38 -6.51 -6.50
C TRP A 217 39.57 -5.73 -7.81
N ALA A 218 38.58 -4.94 -8.23
CA ALA A 218 38.59 -4.19 -9.48
C ALA A 218 39.62 -3.04 -9.48
N VAL A 219 39.76 -2.31 -8.37
CA VAL A 219 40.69 -1.17 -8.26
C VAL A 219 42.15 -1.61 -8.22
N HIS A 220 42.44 -2.80 -7.69
CA HIS A 220 43.77 -3.40 -7.79
C HIS A 220 44.12 -3.87 -9.21
N SER A 221 43.12 -4.18 -10.04
CA SER A 221 43.30 -4.72 -11.39
C SER A 221 43.27 -3.66 -12.50
N VAL A 222 42.64 -2.50 -12.28
CA VAL A 222 42.38 -1.51 -13.34
C VAL A 222 42.78 -0.08 -12.92
N ARG A 223 44.03 0.30 -13.18
CA ARG A 223 44.54 1.69 -13.00
C ARG A 223 43.87 2.73 -13.93
N ALA A 224 43.14 2.28 -14.96
CA ALA A 224 42.49 3.15 -15.94
C ALA A 224 41.22 3.87 -15.42
N LEU A 225 40.62 3.39 -14.33
CA LEU A 225 39.34 3.93 -13.83
C LEU A 225 39.50 5.33 -13.19
N SER A 226 40.68 5.66 -12.66
CA SER A 226 40.94 6.95 -12.01
C SER A 226 40.92 8.14 -12.98
N GLN A 227 41.22 7.90 -14.26
CA GLN A 227 41.28 8.93 -15.31
C GLN A 227 39.90 9.47 -15.74
N TYR A 228 38.81 8.72 -15.47
CA TYR A 228 37.45 9.08 -15.86
C TYR A 228 36.59 9.62 -14.72
N THR A 229 37.14 9.75 -13.50
CA THR A 229 36.43 10.24 -12.31
C THR A 229 35.75 11.60 -12.52
N GLY A 230 36.34 12.50 -13.30
CA GLY A 230 35.74 13.79 -13.66
C GLY A 230 34.49 13.68 -14.55
N ARG A 231 34.53 12.83 -15.59
CA ARG A 231 33.38 12.61 -16.50
C ARG A 231 32.26 11.83 -15.81
N ILE A 232 32.61 10.87 -14.94
CA ILE A 232 31.64 10.12 -14.13
C ILE A 232 30.84 11.06 -13.23
N LYS A 233 31.50 12.04 -12.58
CA LYS A 233 30.81 13.05 -11.75
C LYS A 233 29.83 13.92 -12.55
N GLN A 234 30.21 14.33 -13.75
CA GLN A 234 29.35 15.15 -14.62
C GLN A 234 28.13 14.38 -15.13
N PHE A 235 28.32 13.11 -15.53
CA PHE A 235 27.24 12.23 -15.98
C PHE A 235 26.25 11.93 -14.84
N ALA A 236 26.78 11.66 -13.65
CA ALA A 236 25.99 11.51 -12.43
C ALA A 236 25.15 12.76 -12.08
N GLY A 237 25.75 13.96 -12.18
CA GLY A 237 25.04 15.22 -11.96
C GLY A 237 23.90 15.45 -12.97
N ALA A 238 24.12 15.11 -14.24
CA ALA A 238 23.09 15.21 -15.28
C ALA A 238 21.90 14.28 -15.02
N ILE A 239 22.17 13.04 -14.61
CA ILE A 239 21.14 12.05 -14.26
C ILE A 239 20.30 12.53 -13.06
N LEU A 240 20.92 13.11 -12.04
CA LEU A 240 20.21 13.64 -10.87
C LEU A 240 19.23 14.76 -11.25
N ILE A 241 19.65 15.68 -12.13
CA ILE A 241 18.80 16.79 -12.61
C ILE A 241 17.61 16.24 -13.40
N ILE A 242 17.86 15.31 -14.33
CA ILE A 242 16.80 14.68 -15.14
C ILE A 242 15.78 13.97 -14.23
N THR A 243 16.27 13.26 -13.21
CA THR A 243 15.42 12.55 -12.26
C THR A 243 14.58 13.51 -11.42
N ALA A 244 15.18 14.58 -10.89
CA ALA A 244 14.47 15.59 -10.10
C ALA A 244 13.35 16.27 -10.90
N ILE A 245 13.62 16.60 -12.17
CA ILE A 245 12.61 17.15 -13.10
C ILE A 245 11.53 16.10 -13.38
N GLY A 246 11.91 14.84 -13.63
CA GLY A 246 10.97 13.75 -13.91
C GLY A 246 10.02 13.45 -12.77
N PHE A 247 10.45 13.60 -11.51
CA PHE A 247 9.55 13.49 -10.35
C PHE A 247 8.56 14.65 -10.26
N GLN A 248 9.00 15.88 -10.55
CA GLN A 248 8.11 17.06 -10.48
C GLN A 248 6.95 16.98 -11.47
N TYR A 249 7.21 16.50 -12.69
CA TYR A 249 6.17 16.36 -13.73
C TYR A 249 5.41 15.03 -13.64
N GLY A 250 5.66 14.22 -12.60
CA GLY A 250 5.02 12.91 -12.46
C GLY A 250 5.42 11.89 -13.52
N TRP A 251 6.38 12.18 -14.40
CA TRP A 251 6.79 11.29 -15.48
C TRP A 251 7.22 9.92 -14.98
N LEU A 252 7.89 9.87 -13.83
CA LEU A 252 8.30 8.60 -13.23
C LEU A 252 7.09 7.79 -12.73
N MET A 253 6.07 8.43 -12.17
CA MET A 253 4.82 7.78 -11.75
C MET A 253 4.01 7.30 -12.96
N THR A 254 3.91 8.12 -14.01
CA THR A 254 3.24 7.74 -15.27
C THR A 254 3.97 6.61 -15.97
N PHE A 255 5.31 6.64 -15.99
CA PHE A 255 6.13 5.58 -16.56
C PHE A 255 6.04 4.29 -15.72
N GLN A 256 6.01 4.40 -14.39
CA GLN A 256 5.78 3.28 -13.49
C GLN A 256 4.38 2.67 -13.68
N ALA A 257 3.34 3.50 -13.85
CA ALA A 257 1.98 3.06 -14.16
C ALA A 257 1.91 2.38 -15.54
N TRP A 258 2.56 2.95 -16.55
CA TRP A 258 2.65 2.37 -17.90
C TRP A 258 3.43 1.05 -17.90
N LEU A 259 4.57 0.98 -17.21
CA LEU A 259 5.32 -0.27 -17.02
C LEU A 259 4.45 -1.31 -16.32
N THR A 260 3.70 -0.91 -15.30
CA THR A 260 2.79 -1.78 -14.57
C THR A 260 1.70 -2.36 -15.48
N ASP A 261 1.09 -1.52 -16.33
CA ASP A 261 0.09 -1.93 -17.32
C ASP A 261 0.67 -2.83 -18.42
N VAL A 262 1.88 -2.55 -18.91
CA VAL A 262 2.47 -3.25 -20.06
C VAL A 262 3.20 -4.53 -19.68
N THR A 263 3.78 -4.60 -18.48
CA THR A 263 4.65 -5.71 -18.07
C THR A 263 4.02 -6.64 -17.04
N GLY A 264 2.77 -6.39 -16.63
CA GLY A 264 2.09 -7.18 -15.59
C GLY A 264 2.74 -7.07 -14.21
N PHE A 265 3.69 -6.15 -14.02
CA PHE A 265 4.43 -5.96 -12.75
C PHE A 265 3.54 -5.51 -11.59
N GLY A 266 2.41 -4.85 -11.85
CA GLY A 266 1.43 -4.49 -10.80
C GLY A 266 0.75 -5.71 -10.21
N ASN A 267 0.40 -6.66 -11.07
CA ASN A 267 -0.11 -7.97 -10.66
C ASN A 267 1.03 -8.89 -10.21
N LEU A 268 2.29 -8.59 -10.51
CA LEU A 268 3.42 -9.38 -10.03
C LEU A 268 3.57 -9.26 -8.51
N GLY A 269 3.26 -8.11 -7.90
CA GLY A 269 3.28 -7.97 -6.44
C GLY A 269 2.25 -8.87 -5.75
N SER A 270 1.00 -8.84 -6.20
CA SER A 270 -0.07 -9.71 -5.71
C SER A 270 0.12 -11.17 -6.11
N ARG A 271 0.57 -11.46 -7.34
CA ARG A 271 0.88 -12.82 -7.80
C ARG A 271 2.12 -13.39 -7.14
N ILE A 272 3.13 -12.57 -6.79
CA ILE A 272 4.28 -13.00 -5.99
C ILE A 272 3.87 -13.12 -4.53
N GLU A 273 2.98 -12.29 -3.98
CA GLU A 273 2.41 -12.55 -2.64
C GLU A 273 1.63 -13.86 -2.65
N GLU A 274 0.68 -14.03 -3.56
CA GLU A 274 -0.15 -15.22 -3.72
C GLU A 274 0.69 -16.46 -4.06
N GLN A 275 1.72 -16.34 -4.90
CA GLN A 275 2.67 -17.42 -5.17
C GLN A 275 3.67 -17.62 -4.05
N LEU A 276 4.14 -16.62 -3.29
CA LEU A 276 5.01 -16.83 -2.12
C LEU A 276 4.22 -17.43 -0.97
N PHE A 277 2.93 -17.10 -0.83
CA PHE A 277 2.03 -17.75 0.09
C PHE A 277 1.65 -19.16 -0.41
N ALA A 278 1.54 -19.39 -1.72
CA ALA A 278 1.32 -20.73 -2.29
C ALA A 278 2.61 -21.59 -2.42
N THR A 279 3.81 -21.00 -2.45
CA THR A 279 5.09 -21.72 -2.59
C THR A 279 5.83 -21.87 -1.26
N ASN A 280 5.55 -21.04 -0.25
CA ASN A 280 5.96 -21.34 1.13
C ASN A 280 5.10 -22.44 1.79
N GLU A 281 4.07 -22.97 1.11
CA GLU A 281 3.39 -24.19 1.51
C GLU A 281 4.28 -25.45 1.47
N ASN A 282 5.43 -25.42 0.77
CA ASN A 282 6.33 -26.56 0.75
C ASN A 282 7.39 -26.56 1.86
N SER A 283 7.34 -25.61 2.82
CA SER A 283 8.18 -25.67 4.02
C SER A 283 7.49 -25.01 5.22
N SER A 284 6.70 -25.84 5.93
CA SER A 284 6.18 -25.67 7.31
C SER A 284 4.74 -25.14 7.54
N VAL A 285 3.94 -24.93 6.50
CA VAL A 285 2.46 -24.89 6.66
C VAL A 285 1.87 -25.83 5.63
N ALA A 286 1.33 -26.95 6.10
CA ALA A 286 0.67 -27.91 5.23
C ALA A 286 -0.55 -27.25 4.58
N SER A 287 -0.47 -26.96 3.27
CA SER A 287 -1.63 -27.22 2.44
C SER A 287 -1.98 -28.67 2.66
N VAL A 288 -3.23 -28.92 3.02
CA VAL A 288 -3.81 -30.24 2.88
C VAL A 288 -3.80 -30.48 1.37
N PRO A 289 -3.01 -31.44 0.84
CA PRO A 289 -3.16 -31.81 -0.55
C PRO A 289 -4.61 -32.25 -0.74
N SER A 290 -5.15 -32.08 -1.94
CA SER A 290 -6.39 -32.69 -2.39
C SER A 290 -6.33 -34.22 -2.26
N VAL A 291 -6.44 -34.70 -1.03
CA VAL A 291 -6.63 -36.09 -0.63
C VAL A 291 -8.08 -36.18 -0.18
N LEU A 292 -8.97 -35.99 -1.15
CA LEU A 292 -10.30 -36.58 -1.13
C LEU A 292 -10.14 -38.11 -1.10
N SER A 293 -9.81 -38.66 0.08
CA SER A 293 -9.98 -40.10 0.41
C SER A 293 -9.63 -40.51 1.85
N SER A 294 -9.42 -39.60 2.81
CA SER A 294 -9.33 -40.03 4.22
C SER A 294 -10.38 -39.35 5.09
N MET A 295 -11.14 -40.16 5.83
CA MET A 295 -12.16 -39.80 6.81
C MET A 295 -11.59 -39.06 8.05
N THR A 296 -10.57 -38.23 7.88
CA THR A 296 -9.79 -37.64 8.96
C THR A 296 -9.76 -36.13 8.87
N LEU A 297 -10.44 -35.47 9.80
CA LEU A 297 -10.44 -34.02 9.98
C LEU A 297 -9.01 -33.47 10.12
N PRO A 298 -8.68 -32.33 9.49
CA PRO A 298 -7.33 -31.77 9.49
C PRO A 298 -6.92 -31.28 10.89
N LYS A 299 -5.65 -31.50 11.27
CA LYS A 299 -5.08 -30.95 12.51
C LYS A 299 -4.50 -29.56 12.23
N LEU A 300 -5.09 -28.52 12.82
CA LEU A 300 -4.70 -27.14 12.54
C LEU A 300 -3.50 -26.68 13.40
N PRO A 301 -2.57 -25.86 12.89
CA PRO A 301 -1.48 -25.30 13.69
C PRO A 301 -1.98 -24.19 14.64
N LYS A 302 -1.23 -23.89 15.71
CA LYS A 302 -1.43 -22.66 16.51
C LYS A 302 -0.62 -21.54 15.86
N ILE A 303 -1.30 -20.53 15.29
CA ILE A 303 -0.66 -19.44 14.55
C ILE A 303 -0.19 -18.35 15.51
N THR A 304 -1.13 -17.74 16.22
CA THR A 304 -0.86 -16.69 17.20
C THR A 304 -2.00 -16.60 18.20
N ARG A 305 -1.80 -15.89 19.32
CA ARG A 305 -2.88 -15.57 20.25
C ARG A 305 -3.76 -14.51 19.59
N ALA A 306 -5.08 -14.74 19.61
CA ALA A 306 -6.02 -13.76 19.09
C ALA A 306 -6.00 -12.49 19.96
N PRO A 307 -5.93 -11.30 19.34
CA PRO A 307 -6.01 -10.04 20.06
C PRO A 307 -7.44 -9.82 20.59
N GLU A 308 -7.58 -8.97 21.60
CA GLU A 308 -8.89 -8.63 22.16
C GLU A 308 -9.65 -7.68 21.22
N PHE A 309 -10.98 -7.76 21.23
CA PHE A 309 -11.83 -6.84 20.47
C PHE A 309 -11.70 -5.42 21.01
N THR A 310 -11.52 -4.46 20.11
CA THR A 310 -11.26 -3.06 20.45
C THR A 310 -12.24 -2.17 19.70
N GLY A 311 -12.98 -1.31 20.41
CA GLY A 311 -13.83 -0.29 19.80
C GLY A 311 -15.12 -0.81 19.13
N LEU A 312 -15.52 -2.07 19.35
CA LEU A 312 -16.71 -2.64 18.73
C LEU A 312 -18.01 -1.99 19.26
N GLY A 313 -18.81 -1.47 18.35
CA GLY A 313 -20.15 -0.96 18.59
C GLY A 313 -20.61 -0.01 17.49
N PRO A 314 -21.94 0.15 17.28
CA PRO A 314 -23.03 -0.56 17.96
C PRO A 314 -23.12 -2.04 17.60
N TRP A 315 -23.75 -2.82 18.48
CA TRP A 315 -23.92 -4.27 18.37
C TRP A 315 -25.34 -4.62 17.91
N HIS A 316 -25.44 -5.61 17.04
CA HIS A 316 -26.66 -6.14 16.44
C HIS A 316 -26.76 -7.64 16.73
N ASN A 317 -27.98 -8.15 16.89
CA ASN A 317 -28.28 -9.56 17.20
C ASN A 317 -27.67 -10.12 18.51
N SER A 318 -26.93 -9.33 19.28
CA SER A 318 -26.41 -9.72 20.60
C SER A 318 -26.07 -8.51 21.49
N PRO A 319 -26.00 -8.68 22.82
CA PRO A 319 -25.28 -7.73 23.68
C PRO A 319 -23.76 -7.78 23.39
N PRO A 320 -23.00 -6.74 23.78
CA PRO A 320 -21.55 -6.73 23.66
C PRO A 320 -20.88 -7.84 24.47
N PHE A 321 -19.81 -8.42 23.93
CA PHE A 321 -18.95 -9.39 24.63
C PHE A 321 -17.48 -9.21 24.26
N THR A 322 -16.60 -9.75 25.10
CA THR A 322 -15.14 -9.77 24.88
C THR A 322 -14.68 -11.16 24.48
N LEU A 323 -13.56 -11.25 23.75
CA LEU A 323 -12.95 -12.52 23.41
C LEU A 323 -12.56 -13.31 24.68
N ALA A 324 -12.12 -12.63 25.74
CA ALA A 324 -11.82 -13.28 27.02
C ALA A 324 -13.04 -14.02 27.63
N SER A 325 -14.26 -13.51 27.41
CA SER A 325 -15.50 -14.14 27.88
C SER A 325 -15.89 -15.40 27.09
N LEU A 326 -15.27 -15.62 25.93
CA LEU A 326 -15.56 -16.72 25.01
C LEU A 326 -14.61 -17.92 25.18
N LYS A 327 -13.73 -17.91 26.19
CA LYS A 327 -12.87 -19.05 26.51
C LYS A 327 -13.70 -20.34 26.64
N GLY A 328 -13.21 -21.42 26.05
CA GLY A 328 -13.93 -22.69 25.97
C GLY A 328 -14.82 -22.84 24.74
N LYS A 329 -15.01 -21.79 23.92
CA LYS A 329 -15.73 -21.85 22.65
C LYS A 329 -14.80 -21.70 21.46
N ILE A 330 -15.19 -22.26 20.33
CA ILE A 330 -14.58 -21.98 19.02
C ILE A 330 -15.21 -20.71 18.48
N VAL A 331 -14.41 -19.74 18.05
CA VAL A 331 -14.91 -18.44 17.58
C VAL A 331 -14.49 -18.20 16.14
N LEU A 332 -15.44 -17.96 15.24
CA LEU A 332 -15.20 -17.50 13.88
C LEU A 332 -15.48 -16.01 13.81
N VAL A 333 -14.43 -15.23 13.52
CA VAL A 333 -14.54 -13.78 13.26
C VAL A 333 -14.57 -13.58 11.76
N ASP A 334 -15.57 -12.85 11.26
CA ASP A 334 -15.76 -12.53 9.85
C ASP A 334 -15.79 -11.02 9.64
N PHE A 335 -14.77 -10.48 9.00
CA PHE A 335 -14.71 -9.07 8.60
C PHE A 335 -15.45 -8.88 7.30
N TRP A 336 -16.45 -8.00 7.31
CA TRP A 336 -17.30 -7.75 6.15
C TRP A 336 -17.76 -6.29 6.10
N THR A 337 -18.24 -5.87 4.93
CA THR A 337 -19.00 -4.63 4.75
C THR A 337 -20.14 -4.88 3.76
N TYR A 338 -21.25 -4.13 3.87
CA TYR A 338 -22.48 -4.46 3.13
C TYR A 338 -22.50 -3.97 1.68
N SER A 339 -21.63 -3.05 1.26
CA SER A 339 -21.52 -2.65 -0.15
C SER A 339 -20.48 -3.47 -0.94
N CYS A 340 -19.70 -4.32 -0.28
CA CYS A 340 -18.70 -5.18 -0.93
C CYS A 340 -19.35 -6.43 -1.54
N ILE A 341 -19.25 -6.60 -2.86
CA ILE A 341 -19.84 -7.75 -3.56
C ILE A 341 -19.27 -9.09 -3.09
N ASN A 342 -17.96 -9.16 -2.83
CA ASN A 342 -17.29 -10.38 -2.36
C ASN A 342 -17.80 -10.78 -0.97
N CYS A 343 -18.08 -9.79 -0.11
CA CYS A 343 -18.74 -10.02 1.17
C CYS A 343 -20.16 -10.55 0.96
N ILE A 344 -20.97 -9.89 0.13
CA ILE A 344 -22.37 -10.30 -0.13
C ILE A 344 -22.45 -11.76 -0.61
N ARG A 345 -21.56 -12.19 -1.51
CA ARG A 345 -21.51 -13.60 -1.96
C ARG A 345 -21.10 -14.58 -0.86
N THR A 346 -20.34 -14.11 0.12
CA THR A 346 -19.87 -14.89 1.28
C THR A 346 -20.94 -15.02 2.37
N LEU A 347 -21.80 -14.02 2.55
CA LEU A 347 -22.80 -13.97 3.63
C LEU A 347 -23.69 -15.23 3.76
N PRO A 348 -24.22 -15.83 2.66
CA PRO A 348 -25.01 -17.06 2.76
C PRO A 348 -24.26 -18.23 3.40
N TYR A 349 -22.95 -18.33 3.17
CA TYR A 349 -22.11 -19.39 3.77
C TYR A 349 -21.87 -19.13 5.26
N MET A 350 -21.68 -17.86 5.65
CA MET A 350 -21.55 -17.47 7.05
C MET A 350 -22.82 -17.78 7.85
N GLU A 351 -23.98 -17.44 7.29
CA GLU A 351 -25.27 -17.82 7.86
C GLU A 351 -25.47 -19.35 7.87
N GLY A 352 -24.95 -20.06 6.87
CA GLY A 352 -24.87 -21.52 6.84
C GLY A 352 -24.07 -22.11 8.01
N TYR A 353 -22.86 -21.59 8.27
CA TYR A 353 -22.06 -22.00 9.42
C TYR A 353 -22.76 -21.70 10.74
N TRP A 354 -23.35 -20.51 10.87
CA TRP A 354 -24.09 -20.13 12.06
C TRP A 354 -25.22 -21.12 12.34
N ASN A 355 -26.06 -21.41 11.35
CA ASN A 355 -27.17 -22.34 11.50
C ASN A 355 -26.72 -23.78 11.81
N LYS A 356 -25.57 -24.20 11.28
CA LYS A 356 -25.00 -25.53 11.53
C LYS A 356 -24.37 -25.69 12.92
N PHE A 357 -23.69 -24.65 13.40
CA PHE A 357 -22.80 -24.76 14.57
C PHE A 357 -23.28 -24.01 15.82
N LYS A 358 -24.28 -23.12 15.75
CA LYS A 358 -24.73 -22.29 16.90
C LYS A 358 -25.16 -23.05 18.16
N ASP A 359 -25.61 -24.30 18.02
CA ASP A 359 -26.02 -25.15 19.15
C ASP A 359 -24.85 -25.93 19.79
N GLN A 360 -23.63 -25.73 19.29
CA GLN A 360 -22.38 -26.31 19.80
C GLN A 360 -21.57 -25.23 20.56
N PRO A 361 -20.44 -25.56 21.21
CA PRO A 361 -19.52 -24.56 21.78
C PRO A 361 -18.81 -23.74 20.67
N PHE A 362 -19.59 -23.02 19.87
CA PHE A 362 -19.19 -22.23 18.73
C PHE A 362 -19.85 -20.84 18.80
N LEU A 363 -19.15 -19.82 18.30
CA LEU A 363 -19.70 -18.49 18.08
C LEU A 363 -19.20 -17.95 16.74
N LEU A 364 -20.09 -17.33 15.98
CA LEU A 364 -19.73 -16.53 14.82
C LEU A 364 -19.95 -15.05 15.20
N LEU A 365 -18.93 -14.23 14.99
CA LEU A 365 -19.02 -12.77 15.11
C LEU A 365 -18.75 -12.14 13.74
N GLY A 366 -19.75 -11.46 13.18
CA GLY A 366 -19.57 -10.58 12.05
C GLY A 366 -19.03 -9.23 12.53
N VAL A 367 -17.79 -8.89 12.18
CA VAL A 367 -17.22 -7.57 12.40
C VAL A 367 -17.46 -6.74 11.15
N HIS A 368 -18.42 -5.83 11.24
CA HIS A 368 -18.73 -4.90 10.17
C HIS A 368 -17.74 -3.73 10.21
N THR A 369 -16.70 -3.77 9.38
CA THR A 369 -15.73 -2.67 9.25
C THR A 369 -16.05 -1.88 7.99
N PRO A 370 -16.44 -0.60 8.10
CA PRO A 370 -16.91 0.19 6.95
C PRO A 370 -15.76 0.53 6.01
N GLU A 371 -16.00 0.39 4.70
CA GLU A 371 -15.15 0.88 3.63
C GLU A 371 -15.45 2.35 3.29
N PHE A 372 -16.72 2.76 3.40
CA PHE A 372 -17.18 4.13 3.13
C PHE A 372 -17.84 4.78 4.35
N VAL A 373 -17.87 6.12 4.37
CA VAL A 373 -18.49 6.88 5.49
C VAL A 373 -19.95 6.49 5.74
N PHE A 374 -20.73 6.26 4.68
CA PHE A 374 -22.16 5.92 4.81
C PHE A 374 -22.39 4.54 5.46
N GLU A 375 -21.38 3.68 5.49
CA GLU A 375 -21.42 2.36 6.11
C GLU A 375 -21.24 2.43 7.63
N LYS A 376 -20.82 3.58 8.18
CA LYS A 376 -20.79 3.82 9.64
C LYS A 376 -22.18 3.98 10.26
N SER A 377 -23.20 4.21 9.44
CA SER A 377 -24.55 4.44 9.91
C SER A 377 -25.18 3.16 10.45
N GLU A 378 -25.49 3.15 11.74
CA GLU A 378 -26.15 2.01 12.40
C GLU A 378 -27.45 1.59 11.70
N ARG A 379 -28.23 2.55 11.21
CA ARG A 379 -29.48 2.28 10.48
C ARG A 379 -29.21 1.51 9.18
N ASN A 380 -28.21 1.95 8.40
CA ASN A 380 -27.89 1.30 7.13
C ASN A 380 -27.38 -0.12 7.36
N VAL A 381 -26.54 -0.32 8.38
CA VAL A 381 -26.04 -1.65 8.76
C VAL A 381 -27.20 -2.55 9.22
N ALA A 382 -28.13 -2.04 10.03
CA ALA A 382 -29.31 -2.80 10.46
C ALA A 382 -30.22 -3.19 9.27
N ASP A 383 -30.43 -2.27 8.32
CA ASP A 383 -31.19 -2.53 7.10
C ASP A 383 -30.51 -3.62 6.24
N ALA A 384 -29.18 -3.57 6.12
CA ALA A 384 -28.40 -4.58 5.40
C ALA A 384 -28.45 -5.96 6.08
N ILE A 385 -28.28 -6.02 7.41
CA ILE A 385 -28.42 -7.27 8.21
C ILE A 385 -29.78 -7.91 7.94
N LYS A 386 -30.85 -7.12 7.93
CA LYS A 386 -32.20 -7.61 7.63
C LYS A 386 -32.35 -8.05 6.17
N ARG A 387 -31.81 -7.27 5.21
CA ARG A 387 -31.88 -7.57 3.77
C ARG A 387 -31.21 -8.89 3.42
N HIS A 388 -30.07 -9.19 4.05
CA HIS A 388 -29.30 -10.42 3.81
C HIS A 388 -29.67 -11.57 4.76
N GLY A 389 -30.61 -11.36 5.68
CA GLY A 389 -31.12 -12.40 6.57
C GLY A 389 -30.10 -12.89 7.61
N LEU A 390 -29.18 -12.01 8.05
CA LEU A 390 -28.10 -12.38 8.96
C LEU A 390 -28.65 -12.48 10.40
N THR A 391 -28.45 -13.64 11.04
CA THR A 391 -28.97 -13.89 12.39
C THR A 391 -27.88 -14.04 13.45
N TYR A 392 -26.62 -14.11 13.04
CA TYR A 392 -25.48 -14.15 13.94
C TYR A 392 -25.16 -12.78 14.56
N PRO A 393 -24.49 -12.75 15.74
CA PRO A 393 -23.94 -11.54 16.35
C PRO A 393 -23.12 -10.72 15.37
N THR A 394 -23.46 -9.44 15.22
CA THR A 394 -22.71 -8.50 14.38
C THR A 394 -22.35 -7.26 15.17
N ALA A 395 -21.11 -6.79 15.06
CA ALA A 395 -20.66 -5.55 15.70
C ALA A 395 -20.01 -4.63 14.67
N GLN A 396 -20.30 -3.33 14.76
CA GLN A 396 -19.65 -2.32 13.93
C GLN A 396 -18.26 -1.97 14.47
N ASP A 397 -17.29 -1.84 13.59
CA ASP A 397 -15.91 -1.43 13.88
C ASP A 397 -15.61 -0.11 13.15
N ASN A 398 -16.41 0.92 13.47
CA ASN A 398 -16.42 2.21 12.74
C ASN A 398 -15.11 3.01 12.81
N ASP A 399 -14.27 2.67 13.79
CA ASP A 399 -12.96 3.29 14.06
C ASP A 399 -11.79 2.33 13.76
N PHE A 400 -12.05 1.18 13.11
CA PHE A 400 -11.05 0.19 12.72
C PHE A 400 -10.23 -0.38 13.90
N GLY A 401 -10.73 -0.30 15.13
CA GLY A 401 -10.00 -0.74 16.32
C GLY A 401 -9.73 -2.24 16.30
N THR A 402 -10.75 -3.03 15.95
CA THR A 402 -10.61 -4.50 15.87
C THR A 402 -9.92 -4.93 14.59
N TRP A 403 -10.22 -4.29 13.46
CA TRP A 403 -9.52 -4.47 12.18
C TRP A 403 -8.00 -4.34 12.33
N ASN A 404 -7.55 -3.25 12.96
CA ASN A 404 -6.13 -2.98 13.19
C ASN A 404 -5.52 -3.95 14.20
N ALA A 405 -6.24 -4.30 15.27
CA ALA A 405 -5.77 -5.27 16.25
C ALA A 405 -5.48 -6.64 15.62
N PHE A 406 -6.33 -7.08 14.67
CA PHE A 406 -6.17 -8.32 13.90
C PHE A 406 -5.17 -8.20 12.73
N ALA A 407 -4.62 -7.00 12.48
CA ALA A 407 -3.79 -6.69 11.32
C ALA A 407 -4.45 -7.12 10.00
N ASN A 408 -5.77 -6.94 9.89
CA ASN A 408 -6.52 -7.28 8.68
C ASN A 408 -6.27 -6.26 7.56
N ARG A 409 -6.41 -6.71 6.31
CA ARG A 409 -6.21 -5.87 5.11
C ARG A 409 -7.23 -6.12 4.00
N TYR A 410 -8.20 -7.03 4.21
CA TYR A 410 -9.07 -7.51 3.14
C TYR A 410 -10.53 -7.64 3.60
N TRP A 411 -11.43 -7.44 2.64
CA TRP A 411 -12.85 -7.78 2.74
C TRP A 411 -13.20 -8.85 1.68
N PRO A 412 -13.88 -9.95 2.05
CA PRO A 412 -14.06 -10.46 3.41
C PRO A 412 -12.78 -11.08 3.97
N ALA A 413 -12.68 -11.24 5.29
CA ALA A 413 -11.59 -11.95 5.94
C ALA A 413 -12.09 -12.76 7.15
N LYS A 414 -11.61 -13.99 7.29
CA LYS A 414 -12.06 -14.96 8.29
C LYS A 414 -10.92 -15.34 9.21
N TYR A 415 -11.18 -15.36 10.51
CA TYR A 415 -10.24 -15.82 11.54
C TYR A 415 -10.92 -16.81 12.47
N LEU A 416 -10.42 -18.05 12.50
CA LEU A 416 -10.94 -19.10 13.36
C LEU A 416 -10.05 -19.27 14.60
N ILE A 417 -10.67 -19.14 15.77
CA ILE A 417 -10.03 -19.11 17.07
C ILE A 417 -10.46 -20.35 17.87
N ASP A 418 -9.50 -21.02 18.51
CA ASP A 418 -9.77 -22.16 19.38
C ASP A 418 -10.23 -21.77 20.80
N ALA A 419 -10.62 -22.78 21.57
CA ALA A 419 -11.09 -22.62 22.95
C ALA A 419 -10.05 -21.99 23.92
N ASP A 420 -8.76 -22.03 23.57
CA ASP A 420 -7.66 -21.43 24.33
C ASP A 420 -7.40 -19.95 23.95
N GLY A 421 -8.07 -19.46 22.90
CA GLY A 421 -7.89 -18.11 22.35
C GLY A 421 -6.74 -17.99 21.34
N TYR A 422 -6.36 -19.06 20.66
CA TYR A 422 -5.37 -19.03 19.58
C TYR A 422 -6.05 -19.05 18.22
N ILE A 423 -5.57 -18.23 17.29
CA ILE A 423 -5.94 -18.31 15.87
C ILE A 423 -5.33 -19.59 15.30
N ARG A 424 -6.17 -20.40 14.65
CA ARG A 424 -5.82 -21.72 14.08
C ARG A 424 -5.99 -21.80 12.57
N TYR A 425 -6.81 -20.92 12.01
CA TYR A 425 -7.07 -20.83 10.58
C TYR A 425 -7.44 -19.39 10.21
N THR A 426 -7.00 -18.97 9.03
CA THR A 426 -7.31 -17.67 8.44
C THR A 426 -7.61 -17.84 6.96
N HIS A 427 -8.55 -17.06 6.44
CA HIS A 427 -8.85 -17.03 5.02
C HIS A 427 -9.15 -15.59 4.59
N PHE A 428 -8.46 -15.12 3.55
CA PHE A 428 -8.60 -13.78 3.01
C PHE A 428 -9.27 -13.84 1.65
N GLY A 429 -10.26 -12.97 1.45
CA GLY A 429 -11.06 -12.95 0.23
C GLY A 429 -12.26 -13.89 0.25
N GLU A 430 -12.91 -13.95 -0.90
CA GLU A 430 -14.03 -14.84 -1.19
C GLU A 430 -13.55 -16.28 -1.42
N GLY A 431 -14.35 -17.26 -1.00
CA GLY A 431 -14.06 -18.68 -1.19
C GLY A 431 -13.66 -19.42 0.11
N GLY A 432 -12.98 -20.56 -0.07
CA GLY A 432 -12.46 -21.38 1.02
C GLY A 432 -13.54 -21.97 1.94
N TYR A 433 -14.76 -22.17 1.43
CA TYR A 433 -15.92 -22.47 2.27
C TYR A 433 -15.87 -23.89 2.84
N GLU A 434 -15.55 -24.89 2.02
CA GLU A 434 -15.39 -26.27 2.48
C GLU A 434 -14.25 -26.37 3.51
N GLU A 435 -13.14 -25.70 3.25
CA GLU A 435 -11.97 -25.66 4.13
C GLU A 435 -12.30 -24.99 5.46
N THR A 436 -13.09 -23.91 5.43
CA THR A 436 -13.57 -23.23 6.63
C THR A 436 -14.49 -24.14 7.44
N ASP A 437 -15.43 -24.85 6.80
CA ASP A 437 -16.30 -25.81 7.47
C ASP A 437 -15.48 -26.91 8.15
N LEU A 438 -14.56 -27.54 7.41
CA LEU A 438 -13.65 -28.58 7.93
C LEU A 438 -12.81 -28.07 9.11
N ALA A 439 -12.30 -26.83 9.04
CA ALA A 439 -11.53 -26.23 10.10
C ALA A 439 -12.37 -26.05 11.39
N ILE A 440 -13.62 -25.59 11.26
CA ILE A 440 -14.56 -25.48 12.40
C ILE A 440 -14.82 -26.86 13.01
N GLN A 441 -15.11 -27.87 12.16
CA GLN A 441 -15.34 -29.24 12.62
C GLN A 441 -14.13 -29.82 13.35
N SER A 442 -12.91 -29.56 12.86
CA SER A 442 -11.67 -29.99 13.51
C SER A 442 -11.52 -29.43 14.92
N LEU A 443 -11.73 -28.13 15.11
CA LEU A 443 -11.59 -27.51 16.43
C LEU A 443 -12.69 -27.91 17.40
N LEU A 444 -13.92 -28.09 16.90
CA LEU A 444 -15.01 -28.63 17.72
C LEU A 444 -14.70 -30.05 18.21
N LYS A 445 -14.10 -30.89 17.36
CA LYS A 445 -13.67 -32.24 17.74
C LYS A 445 -12.56 -32.23 18.79
N GLU A 446 -11.63 -31.27 18.74
CA GLU A 446 -10.57 -31.12 19.77
C GLU A 446 -11.14 -30.92 21.18
N ILE A 447 -12.32 -30.29 21.30
CA ILE A 447 -13.00 -30.05 22.58
C ILE A 447 -14.13 -31.05 22.88
N GLY A 448 -14.20 -32.16 22.13
CA GLY A 448 -15.17 -33.24 22.34
C GLY A 448 -16.58 -32.96 21.79
N ALA A 449 -16.76 -31.90 21.00
CA ALA A 449 -18.00 -31.64 20.27
C ALA A 449 -17.99 -32.33 18.90
N THR A 450 -19.15 -32.76 18.41
CA THR A 450 -19.28 -33.40 17.09
C THR A 450 -20.22 -32.60 16.22
N ALA A 451 -19.72 -32.18 15.07
CA ALA A 451 -20.50 -31.46 14.07
C ALA A 451 -21.65 -32.32 13.53
N LYS A 452 -22.80 -31.69 13.28
CA LYS A 452 -23.98 -32.29 12.67
C LYS A 452 -24.35 -31.52 11.41
N GLY A 453 -25.00 -32.19 10.47
CA GLY A 453 -25.49 -31.57 9.24
C GLY A 453 -24.54 -31.67 8.05
N PRO A 454 -25.00 -31.27 6.85
CA PRO A 454 -24.23 -31.36 5.61
C PRO A 454 -23.01 -30.42 5.65
N MET A 455 -22.03 -30.70 4.79
CA MET A 455 -20.88 -29.83 4.55
C MET A 455 -21.34 -28.56 3.82
N ILE A 456 -20.89 -27.40 4.28
CA ILE A 456 -21.11 -26.13 3.60
C ILE A 456 -19.98 -25.91 2.60
N GLY A 457 -20.31 -25.55 1.35
CA GLY A 457 -19.32 -25.27 0.30
C GLY A 457 -18.91 -26.45 -0.59
N GLY A 458 -19.32 -27.69 -0.29
CA GLY A 458 -18.89 -28.90 -1.03
C GLY A 458 -19.41 -29.05 -2.47
N ASP A 459 -20.35 -28.21 -2.90
CA ASP A 459 -20.88 -28.18 -4.28
C ASP A 459 -20.15 -27.17 -5.18
N GLN A 460 -19.14 -26.44 -4.66
CA GLN A 460 -18.41 -25.47 -5.47
C GLN A 460 -17.49 -26.18 -6.47
N GLN A 461 -17.65 -25.85 -7.75
CA GLN A 461 -16.57 -26.10 -8.70
C GLN A 461 -15.37 -25.24 -8.32
N PRO A 462 -14.13 -25.73 -8.49
CA PRO A 462 -12.94 -24.91 -8.29
C PRO A 462 -13.11 -23.60 -9.05
N GLN A 463 -13.10 -22.45 -8.35
CA GLN A 463 -13.15 -21.16 -9.03
C GLN A 463 -11.92 -21.09 -9.95
N GLU A 464 -12.16 -21.11 -11.28
CA GLU A 464 -11.14 -20.67 -12.22
C GLU A 464 -10.88 -19.20 -11.91
N TYR A 465 -9.71 -18.91 -11.33
CA TYR A 465 -9.29 -17.55 -11.08
C TYR A 465 -8.99 -16.89 -12.44
N ARG A 466 -10.01 -16.27 -13.03
CA ARG A 466 -9.89 -15.51 -14.27
C ARG A 466 -9.45 -14.09 -13.92
N ASP A 467 -8.53 -13.56 -14.73
CA ASP A 467 -8.15 -12.15 -14.61
C ASP A 467 -9.41 -11.29 -14.74
N ARG A 468 -9.61 -10.32 -13.86
CA ARG A 468 -10.76 -9.42 -13.89
C ARG A 468 -10.31 -7.99 -13.65
N SER A 469 -11.14 -7.04 -14.05
CA SER A 469 -10.91 -5.64 -13.70
C SER A 469 -10.72 -5.49 -12.19
N PRO A 470 -9.72 -4.71 -11.74
CA PRO A 470 -9.54 -4.42 -10.32
C PRO A 470 -10.67 -3.50 -9.85
N GLU A 471 -11.01 -3.60 -8.56
CA GLU A 471 -11.92 -2.63 -7.94
C GLU A 471 -11.42 -1.20 -8.20
N THR A 472 -12.32 -0.38 -8.74
CA THR A 472 -11.96 0.95 -9.22
C THR A 472 -12.82 2.00 -8.55
N TYR A 473 -12.17 2.88 -7.79
CA TYR A 473 -12.80 3.94 -7.03
C TYR A 473 -13.00 5.20 -7.89
N LEU A 474 -14.15 5.84 -7.76
CA LEU A 474 -14.43 7.10 -8.44
C LEU A 474 -13.83 8.31 -7.70
N GLY A 475 -13.42 8.12 -6.44
CA GLY A 475 -12.66 9.10 -5.66
C GLY A 475 -11.15 9.12 -5.95
N GLU A 476 -10.39 9.74 -5.04
CA GLU A 476 -8.94 9.95 -5.16
C GLU A 476 -8.12 8.65 -5.27
N ARG A 477 -8.61 7.57 -4.63
CA ARG A 477 -7.89 6.28 -4.52
C ARG A 477 -7.56 5.64 -5.87
N SER A 478 -8.41 5.84 -6.89
CA SER A 478 -8.14 5.38 -8.26
C SER A 478 -8.14 6.52 -9.26
N TRP A 479 -7.65 7.70 -8.87
CA TRP A 479 -7.48 8.83 -9.79
C TRP A 479 -6.76 8.48 -11.10
N PRO A 480 -5.69 7.64 -11.11
CA PRO A 480 -5.05 7.22 -12.37
C PRO A 480 -5.94 6.41 -13.31
N ALA A 481 -7.04 5.84 -12.81
CA ALA A 481 -8.03 5.13 -13.61
C ALA A 481 -9.07 6.08 -14.25
N PHE A 482 -9.12 7.35 -13.81
CA PHE A 482 -10.03 8.37 -14.33
C PHE A 482 -9.49 8.97 -15.64
N PHE A 483 -9.98 8.45 -16.76
CA PHE A 483 -9.39 8.68 -18.08
C PHE A 483 -9.49 10.13 -18.59
N ASN A 484 -10.64 10.78 -18.39
CA ASN A 484 -10.88 12.16 -18.82
C ASN A 484 -10.80 13.16 -17.65
N SER A 485 -10.00 12.84 -16.63
CA SER A 485 -9.71 13.74 -15.51
C SER A 485 -9.03 15.03 -15.99
N LEU A 486 -9.26 16.13 -15.26
CA LEU A 486 -8.70 17.45 -15.55
C LEU A 486 -7.69 17.84 -14.47
N GLY A 487 -6.49 17.25 -14.52
CA GLY A 487 -5.42 17.55 -13.57
C GLY A 487 -5.45 16.70 -12.31
N ASP A 488 -4.98 17.28 -11.21
CA ASP A 488 -4.95 16.63 -9.88
C ASP A 488 -6.37 16.62 -9.26
N PRO A 489 -6.67 15.75 -8.29
CA PRO A 489 -7.96 15.76 -7.59
C PRO A 489 -8.23 17.09 -6.90
N ASP A 490 -9.42 17.67 -7.14
CA ASP A 490 -9.91 18.86 -6.47
C ASP A 490 -11.44 18.79 -6.29
N ASP A 491 -11.97 19.57 -5.36
CA ASP A 491 -13.40 19.61 -4.99
C ASP A 491 -14.22 20.60 -5.84
N ALA A 492 -13.66 21.15 -6.91
CA ALA A 492 -14.39 22.03 -7.81
C ALA A 492 -15.33 21.22 -8.72
N VAL A 493 -16.36 21.90 -9.22
CA VAL A 493 -17.25 21.30 -10.21
C VAL A 493 -16.58 21.38 -11.58
N HIS A 494 -16.38 20.22 -12.21
CA HIS A 494 -15.79 20.09 -13.53
C HIS A 494 -16.80 19.52 -14.52
N THR A 495 -16.83 20.07 -15.73
CA THR A 495 -17.64 19.55 -16.83
C THR A 495 -16.83 18.56 -17.66
N TYR A 496 -17.25 17.31 -17.67
CA TYR A 496 -16.60 16.23 -18.41
C TYR A 496 -17.37 15.88 -19.68
N THR A 497 -16.63 15.52 -20.73
CA THR A 497 -17.18 15.11 -22.03
C THR A 497 -16.79 13.67 -22.36
N ALA A 498 -17.67 12.98 -23.10
CA ALA A 498 -17.47 11.58 -23.45
C ALA A 498 -16.23 11.41 -24.34
N PRO A 499 -15.29 10.50 -23.99
CA PRO A 499 -14.17 10.18 -24.85
C PRO A 499 -14.63 9.38 -26.08
N SER A 500 -13.85 9.41 -27.16
CA SER A 500 -14.11 8.62 -28.38
C SER A 500 -13.87 7.12 -28.20
N SER A 501 -13.00 6.73 -27.27
CA SER A 501 -12.71 5.36 -26.88
C SER A 501 -12.20 5.35 -25.44
N LEU A 502 -12.48 4.28 -24.69
CA LEU A 502 -12.07 4.12 -23.30
C LEU A 502 -11.14 2.89 -23.19
N PRO A 503 -9.89 3.04 -22.71
CA PRO A 503 -9.00 1.90 -22.50
C PRO A 503 -9.51 0.95 -21.41
N LEU A 504 -9.08 -0.32 -21.46
CA LEU A 504 -9.42 -1.32 -20.46
C LEU A 504 -9.04 -0.87 -19.04
N ASN A 505 -9.87 -1.19 -18.04
CA ASN A 505 -9.69 -0.85 -16.63
C ASN A 505 -9.61 0.67 -16.39
N ARG A 506 -10.33 1.45 -17.19
CA ARG A 506 -10.47 2.89 -17.03
C ARG A 506 -11.93 3.29 -17.02
N TYR A 507 -12.20 4.39 -16.33
CA TYR A 507 -13.52 5.01 -16.28
C TYR A 507 -13.49 6.44 -16.81
N ALA A 508 -14.64 6.92 -17.27
CA ALA A 508 -14.83 8.30 -17.69
C ALA A 508 -16.18 8.81 -17.20
N LEU A 509 -16.22 10.11 -16.88
CA LEU A 509 -17.44 10.79 -16.46
C LEU A 509 -17.94 11.71 -17.59
N VAL A 510 -19.24 11.96 -17.63
CA VAL A 510 -19.87 12.91 -18.55
C VAL A 510 -20.89 13.75 -17.80
N GLY A 511 -20.88 15.07 -18.01
CA GLY A 511 -21.70 16.03 -17.25
C GLY A 511 -20.87 16.80 -16.22
N ASP A 512 -21.55 17.53 -15.33
CA ASP A 512 -20.91 18.31 -14.28
C ASP A 512 -20.74 17.45 -13.04
N TRP A 513 -19.51 17.10 -12.69
CA TRP A 513 -19.18 16.26 -11.54
C TRP A 513 -18.32 17.01 -10.54
N GLN A 514 -18.45 16.65 -9.27
CA GLN A 514 -17.69 17.21 -8.17
C GLN A 514 -17.15 16.09 -7.29
N LEU A 515 -15.85 16.11 -7.02
CA LEU A 515 -15.25 15.22 -6.03
C LEU A 515 -15.74 15.65 -4.64
N SER A 516 -16.12 14.68 -3.81
CA SER A 516 -16.52 14.94 -2.43
C SER A 516 -15.35 15.49 -1.61
N GLY A 517 -15.64 16.31 -0.59
CA GLY A 517 -14.59 16.91 0.25
C GLY A 517 -13.79 15.91 1.10
N ASP A 518 -14.27 14.67 1.22
CA ASP A 518 -13.54 13.55 1.82
C ASP A 518 -12.72 12.74 0.80
N GLY A 519 -12.82 13.08 -0.49
CA GLY A 519 -12.10 12.43 -1.58
C GLY A 519 -12.60 11.02 -1.94
N GLU A 520 -13.70 10.55 -1.34
CA GLU A 520 -14.15 9.15 -1.50
C GLU A 520 -15.00 8.90 -2.75
N HIS A 521 -15.73 9.90 -3.25
CA HIS A 521 -16.75 9.70 -4.28
C HIS A 521 -16.97 10.92 -5.18
N GLN A 522 -17.60 10.70 -6.33
CA GLN A 522 -17.95 11.74 -7.30
C GLN A 522 -19.45 12.01 -7.28
N ILE A 523 -19.84 13.28 -7.19
CA ILE A 523 -21.24 13.70 -7.11
C ILE A 523 -21.65 14.40 -8.41
N LEU A 524 -22.72 13.91 -9.03
CA LEU A 524 -23.31 14.51 -10.22
C LEU A 524 -24.05 15.80 -9.86
N ARG A 525 -23.62 16.93 -10.41
CA ARG A 525 -24.20 18.26 -10.21
C ARG A 525 -25.18 18.67 -11.31
N SER A 526 -24.95 18.21 -12.55
CA SER A 526 -25.87 18.43 -13.66
C SER A 526 -27.13 17.56 -13.54
N SER A 527 -28.20 17.94 -14.27
CA SER A 527 -29.46 17.16 -14.31
C SER A 527 -29.34 15.85 -15.08
N GLU A 528 -28.33 15.74 -15.92
CA GLU A 528 -28.00 14.56 -16.72
C GLU A 528 -26.51 14.29 -16.56
N GLY A 529 -26.13 13.02 -16.51
CA GLY A 529 -24.73 12.62 -16.43
C GLY A 529 -24.52 11.17 -16.84
N GLU A 530 -23.28 10.80 -17.12
CA GLU A 530 -22.93 9.42 -17.42
C GLU A 530 -21.68 8.98 -16.64
N ILE A 531 -21.68 7.71 -16.22
CA ILE A 531 -20.49 7.01 -15.73
C ILE A 531 -20.19 5.89 -16.73
N ARG A 532 -18.98 5.90 -17.28
CA ARG A 532 -18.53 4.96 -18.31
C ARG A 532 -17.37 4.14 -17.77
N TYR A 533 -17.34 2.84 -18.07
CA TYR A 533 -16.25 1.94 -17.67
C TYR A 533 -16.00 0.89 -18.76
N GLN A 534 -14.72 0.60 -19.07
CA GLN A 534 -14.34 -0.52 -19.91
C GLN A 534 -13.83 -1.68 -19.04
N ALA A 535 -14.66 -2.71 -18.87
CA ALA A 535 -14.46 -3.81 -17.92
C ALA A 535 -13.99 -5.10 -18.59
N LEU A 536 -13.19 -5.90 -17.89
CA LEU A 536 -12.95 -7.32 -18.15
C LEU A 536 -13.60 -8.12 -17.01
N ALA A 537 -14.82 -8.62 -17.24
CA ALA A 537 -15.61 -9.29 -16.19
C ALA A 537 -16.80 -10.08 -16.77
N ALA A 538 -17.30 -11.06 -16.03
CA ALA A 538 -18.63 -11.66 -16.26
C ALA A 538 -19.75 -10.89 -15.52
N GLU A 539 -19.38 -10.11 -14.51
CA GLU A 539 -20.30 -9.31 -13.72
C GLU A 539 -19.70 -7.95 -13.39
N VAL A 540 -20.48 -6.89 -13.54
CA VAL A 540 -20.09 -5.52 -13.18
C VAL A 540 -21.12 -4.94 -12.23
N ASN A 541 -20.67 -4.49 -11.07
CA ASN A 541 -21.46 -3.81 -10.07
C ASN A 541 -20.89 -2.40 -9.81
N LEU A 542 -21.75 -1.50 -9.35
CA LEU A 542 -21.37 -0.13 -9.00
C LEU A 542 -22.05 0.28 -7.69
N VAL A 543 -21.26 0.78 -6.75
CA VAL A 543 -21.75 1.34 -5.50
C VAL A 543 -22.20 2.78 -5.77
N LEU A 544 -23.49 3.04 -5.56
CA LEU A 544 -24.11 4.34 -5.77
C LEU A 544 -24.80 4.84 -4.51
N GLY A 545 -24.72 6.15 -4.29
CA GLY A 545 -25.43 6.87 -3.26
C GLY A 545 -26.25 8.02 -3.80
N LEU A 546 -27.02 8.63 -2.90
CA LEU A 546 -27.77 9.85 -3.16
C LEU A 546 -27.47 10.86 -2.06
N GLU A 547 -27.38 12.14 -2.42
CA GLU A 547 -27.30 13.22 -1.44
C GLU A 547 -28.56 13.26 -0.54
N GLU A 548 -28.37 13.76 0.68
CA GLU A 548 -29.47 13.89 1.63
C GLU A 548 -30.63 14.71 1.05
N GLY A 549 -31.85 14.20 1.23
CA GLY A 549 -33.08 14.81 0.72
C GLY A 549 -33.51 14.33 -0.66
N ILE A 550 -32.71 13.51 -1.36
CA ILE A 550 -33.10 12.87 -2.62
C ILE A 550 -33.52 11.43 -2.35
N SER A 551 -34.76 11.09 -2.69
CA SER A 551 -35.33 9.76 -2.42
C SER A 551 -34.95 8.73 -3.48
N SER A 552 -34.95 9.11 -4.74
CA SER A 552 -34.61 8.21 -5.85
C SER A 552 -34.25 8.97 -7.12
N VAL A 553 -33.35 8.41 -7.93
CA VAL A 553 -32.98 8.90 -9.27
C VAL A 553 -33.04 7.76 -10.27
N ASN A 554 -33.57 8.00 -11.47
CA ASN A 554 -33.60 6.96 -12.51
C ASN A 554 -32.30 6.96 -13.31
N ALA A 555 -31.85 5.77 -13.69
CA ALA A 555 -30.70 5.61 -14.56
C ALA A 555 -30.90 4.46 -15.56
N ASP A 556 -30.31 4.61 -16.74
CA ASP A 556 -30.32 3.62 -17.81
C ASP A 556 -28.95 2.98 -17.95
N VAL A 557 -28.91 1.65 -17.96
CA VAL A 557 -27.69 0.87 -18.14
C VAL A 557 -27.58 0.45 -19.60
N PHE A 558 -26.44 0.75 -20.21
CA PHE A 558 -26.05 0.29 -21.53
C PHE A 558 -24.83 -0.61 -21.40
N VAL A 559 -24.83 -1.71 -22.15
CA VAL A 559 -23.71 -2.64 -22.29
C VAL A 559 -23.42 -2.75 -23.77
N ASP A 560 -22.16 -2.50 -24.15
CA ASP A 560 -21.69 -2.55 -25.54
C ASP A 560 -22.58 -1.74 -26.50
N GLY A 561 -22.95 -0.52 -26.09
CA GLY A 561 -23.79 0.41 -26.83
C GLY A 561 -25.30 0.10 -26.83
N LYS A 562 -25.74 -1.02 -26.25
CA LYS A 562 -27.16 -1.40 -26.19
C LYS A 562 -27.74 -1.19 -24.79
N LYS A 563 -28.88 -0.52 -24.69
CA LYS A 563 -29.63 -0.40 -23.43
C LYS A 563 -30.08 -1.79 -22.97
N THR A 564 -29.64 -2.22 -21.79
CA THR A 564 -29.95 -3.54 -21.22
C THR A 564 -31.04 -3.45 -20.17
N LYS A 565 -31.02 -2.43 -19.30
CA LYS A 565 -32.02 -2.23 -18.24
C LYS A 565 -32.11 -0.77 -17.81
N SER A 566 -33.17 -0.46 -17.07
CA SER A 566 -33.31 0.79 -16.31
C SER A 566 -33.35 0.45 -14.83
N ILE A 567 -32.64 1.22 -14.02
CA ILE A 567 -32.56 1.06 -12.57
C ILE A 567 -33.04 2.34 -11.87
N THR A 568 -33.57 2.19 -10.67
CA THR A 568 -33.88 3.30 -9.79
C THR A 568 -32.85 3.30 -8.67
N ILE A 569 -31.99 4.30 -8.68
CA ILE A 569 -30.98 4.53 -7.64
C ILE A 569 -31.71 5.03 -6.40
N VAL A 570 -31.50 4.32 -5.30
CA VAL A 570 -31.87 4.67 -3.93
C VAL A 570 -30.60 4.93 -3.10
N PRO A 571 -30.70 5.55 -1.92
CA PRO A 571 -29.52 5.93 -1.14
C PRO A 571 -28.68 4.71 -0.72
N ASN A 572 -27.40 4.74 -1.12
CA ASN A 572 -26.28 3.94 -0.61
C ASN A 572 -26.47 2.43 -0.74
N ASP A 573 -26.44 1.93 -1.97
CA ASP A 573 -26.56 0.50 -2.26
C ASP A 573 -25.62 0.05 -3.40
N LEU A 574 -25.45 -1.26 -3.51
CA LEU A 574 -24.71 -1.89 -4.60
C LEU A 574 -25.67 -2.25 -5.74
N TYR A 575 -25.34 -1.79 -6.96
CA TYR A 575 -26.16 -2.04 -8.14
C TYR A 575 -25.44 -2.95 -9.12
N SER A 576 -26.05 -4.09 -9.43
CA SER A 576 -25.63 -4.89 -10.57
C SER A 576 -25.95 -4.17 -11.87
N LEU A 577 -24.93 -3.87 -12.66
CA LEU A 577 -25.03 -3.24 -13.98
C LEU A 577 -25.00 -4.29 -15.09
N PHE A 578 -24.18 -5.32 -14.96
CA PHE A 578 -24.05 -6.40 -15.95
C PHE A 578 -23.84 -7.75 -15.28
N THR A 579 -24.41 -8.80 -15.88
CA THR A 579 -24.14 -10.22 -15.57
C THR A 579 -24.32 -10.99 -16.87
N GLY A 580 -23.29 -11.70 -17.32
CA GLY A 580 -23.30 -12.38 -18.60
C GLY A 580 -22.04 -13.21 -18.84
N ASP A 581 -21.68 -13.36 -20.11
CA ASP A 581 -20.46 -14.06 -20.50
C ASP A 581 -19.21 -13.28 -20.08
N TYR A 582 -18.16 -13.98 -19.68
CA TYR A 582 -16.88 -13.37 -19.34
C TYR A 582 -16.23 -12.76 -20.60
N GLY A 583 -15.90 -11.47 -20.55
CA GLY A 583 -15.24 -10.78 -21.66
C GLY A 583 -14.99 -9.31 -21.37
N GLU A 584 -14.54 -8.60 -22.41
CA GLU A 584 -14.45 -7.14 -22.38
C GLU A 584 -15.80 -6.52 -22.70
N HIS A 585 -16.27 -5.63 -21.83
CA HIS A 585 -17.57 -4.96 -21.95
C HIS A 585 -17.47 -3.46 -21.66
N GLU A 586 -18.08 -2.64 -22.52
CA GLU A 586 -18.30 -1.22 -22.24
C GLU A 586 -19.59 -1.07 -21.43
N ILE A 587 -19.48 -0.54 -20.21
CA ILE A 587 -20.62 -0.26 -19.34
C ILE A 587 -20.84 1.25 -19.29
N ILE A 588 -22.04 1.69 -19.64
CA ILE A 588 -22.45 3.10 -19.53
C ILE A 588 -23.69 3.18 -18.66
N LEU A 589 -23.59 3.87 -17.53
CA LEU A 589 -24.72 4.25 -16.71
C LEU A 589 -25.10 5.70 -17.04
N LYS A 590 -26.27 5.91 -17.65
CA LYS A 590 -26.83 7.24 -17.89
C LYS A 590 -27.77 7.60 -16.76
N ILE A 591 -27.53 8.73 -16.11
CA ILE A 591 -28.23 9.15 -14.90
C ILE A 591 -29.13 10.35 -15.23
N HIS A 592 -30.41 10.23 -14.89
CA HIS A 592 -31.45 11.23 -15.13
C HIS A 592 -31.82 11.94 -13.82
N GLY A 593 -30.87 12.68 -13.27
CA GLY A 593 -31.05 13.48 -12.06
C GLY A 593 -29.73 13.90 -11.42
N LYS A 594 -29.77 14.97 -10.63
CA LYS A 594 -28.61 15.47 -9.87
C LYS A 594 -28.50 14.79 -8.50
N GLY A 595 -27.34 14.92 -7.86
CA GLY A 595 -27.06 14.46 -6.49
C GLY A 595 -26.83 12.96 -6.37
N VAL A 596 -26.54 12.28 -7.49
CA VAL A 596 -26.07 10.89 -7.47
C VAL A 596 -24.58 10.86 -7.15
N ALA A 597 -24.21 10.08 -6.13
CA ALA A 597 -22.84 9.84 -5.73
C ALA A 597 -22.37 8.49 -6.29
N GLY A 598 -21.24 8.46 -6.99
CA GLY A 598 -20.59 7.24 -7.45
C GLY A 598 -19.34 6.94 -6.62
N TYR A 599 -19.27 5.73 -6.03
CA TYR A 599 -18.20 5.34 -5.11
C TYR A 599 -17.16 4.42 -5.76
N ALA A 600 -17.56 3.21 -6.15
CA ALA A 600 -16.63 2.21 -6.69
C ALA A 600 -17.30 1.19 -7.61
N TYR A 601 -16.59 0.80 -8.66
CA TYR A 601 -16.91 -0.37 -9.48
C TYR A 601 -16.31 -1.64 -8.87
N THR A 602 -17.12 -2.69 -8.80
CA THR A 602 -16.70 -4.02 -8.36
C THR A 602 -17.08 -5.08 -9.39
N PHE A 603 -16.33 -6.19 -9.44
CA PHE A 603 -16.36 -7.13 -10.57
C PHE A 603 -16.49 -8.59 -10.12
N GLY A 604 -17.15 -9.40 -10.94
CA GLY A 604 -17.18 -10.87 -10.83
C GLY A 604 -16.62 -11.54 -12.08
N SER A 605 -16.00 -12.71 -11.90
CA SER A 605 -15.32 -13.51 -12.94
C SER A 605 -16.14 -14.68 -13.44
#